data_AF-A0A7S2EEC6-F1
#
_entry.id   AF-A0A7S2EEC6-F1
#
_cell.length_a   1.000
_cell.length_b   1.000
_cell.length_c   1.000
_cell.angle_alpha   90.00
_cell.angle_beta   90.00
_cell.angle_gamma   90.00
#
_symmetry.space_group_name_H-M   'P 1'
#
loop_
_entity.id
_entity.type
_entity.pdbx_description
1 polymer ?
#
loop_
_entity_poly.entity_id
_entity_poly.type
_entity_poly.pdbx_seq_one_letter_code
_entity_poly.pdbx_strand_id
1 'polypeptide(L)'
;RMIVKKGAALCKEIEDALHAELKSEVYLLTQIIPDLKQVINQSTERANTSDDTTSEARQTSLNYAFRIFVRALSSHFSPLVFCFDDLQWADVSSLEIIELLLSDVQNE
;
A
#
# COMPACT_ATOMS: atom_id res chain seq x y z
N ARG A 1 5.07 23.40 -17.20
CA ARG A 1 5.82 23.33 -15.91
C ARG A 1 4.93 23.18 -14.66
N MET A 2 3.60 23.30 -14.74
CA MET A 2 2.67 23.11 -13.60
C MET A 2 2.23 21.65 -13.37
N ILE A 3 2.08 20.83 -14.42
CA ILE A 3 1.60 19.45 -14.30
C ILE A 3 2.56 18.58 -13.46
N VAL A 4 3.87 18.75 -13.66
CA VAL A 4 4.91 18.05 -12.89
C VAL A 4 4.93 18.47 -11.41
N LYS A 5 4.64 19.74 -11.11
CA LYS A 5 4.61 20.24 -9.71
C LYS A 5 3.46 19.65 -8.92
N LYS A 6 2.30 19.42 -9.56
CA LYS A 6 1.13 18.80 -8.92
C LYS A 6 1.39 17.32 -8.63
N GLY A 7 2.04 16.60 -9.56
CA GLY A 7 2.43 15.20 -9.35
C GLY A 7 3.42 15.02 -8.19
N ALA A 8 4.47 15.83 -8.11
CA ALA A 8 5.45 15.73 -7.03
C ALA A 8 4.86 16.07 -5.64
N ALA A 9 3.98 17.07 -5.56
CA ALA A 9 3.29 17.40 -4.30
C ALA A 9 2.36 16.27 -3.85
N LEU A 10 1.62 15.68 -4.80
CA LEU A 10 0.70 14.59 -4.53
C LEU A 10 1.42 13.32 -4.07
N CYS A 11 2.54 12.96 -4.72
CA CYS A 11 3.36 11.82 -4.26
C CYS A 11 3.81 12.02 -2.82
N LYS A 12 4.17 13.25 -2.44
CA LYS A 12 4.60 13.59 -1.09
C LYS A 12 3.45 13.51 -0.08
N GLU A 13 2.26 13.98 -0.42
CA GLU A 13 1.07 13.87 0.44
C GLU A 13 0.70 12.41 0.70
N ILE A 14 0.77 11.56 -0.32
CA ILE A 14 0.55 10.11 -0.19
C ILE A 14 1.65 9.47 0.65
N GLU A 15 2.92 9.80 0.40
CA GLU A 15 4.04 9.32 1.21
C GLU A 15 3.88 9.67 2.69
N ASP A 16 3.53 10.93 3.00
CA ASP A 16 3.32 11.40 4.37
C ASP A 16 2.15 10.65 5.05
N ALA A 17 1.04 10.42 4.32
CA ALA A 17 -0.11 9.66 4.83
C ALA A 17 0.25 8.19 5.14
N LEU A 18 1.02 7.54 4.26
CA LEU A 18 1.46 6.16 4.46
C LEU A 18 2.43 6.05 5.65
N HIS A 19 3.40 6.97 5.78
CA HIS A 19 4.34 6.95 6.88
C HIS A 19 3.69 7.29 8.23
N ALA A 20 2.65 8.13 8.27
CA ALA A 20 1.93 8.45 9.50
C ALA A 20 1.28 7.21 10.12
N GLU A 21 0.67 6.36 9.30
CA GLU A 21 -0.10 5.19 9.74
C GLU A 21 0.76 3.91 9.83
N LEU A 22 1.57 3.63 8.79
CA LEU A 22 2.35 2.38 8.69
C LEU A 22 3.76 2.49 9.28
N LYS A 23 4.28 3.71 9.48
CA LYS A 23 5.62 3.96 10.04
C LYS A 23 6.70 3.16 9.31
N SER A 24 7.24 2.12 9.96
CA SER A 24 8.26 1.22 9.41
C SER A 24 7.69 0.14 8.49
N GLU A 25 6.41 -0.20 8.57
CA GLU A 25 5.80 -1.30 7.79
C GLU A 25 5.54 -0.94 6.33
N VAL A 26 5.78 0.31 5.92
CA VAL A 26 5.68 0.77 4.52
C VAL A 26 6.52 -0.10 3.57
N TYR A 27 7.62 -0.70 4.05
CA TYR A 27 8.45 -1.59 3.24
C TYR A 27 7.68 -2.81 2.70
N LEU A 28 6.66 -3.29 3.43
CA LEU A 28 5.87 -4.46 3.01
C LEU A 28 5.17 -4.20 1.69
N LEU A 29 4.60 -3.01 1.51
CA LEU A 29 3.98 -2.59 0.26
C LEU A 29 4.97 -2.59 -0.89
N THR A 30 6.22 -2.19 -0.63
CA THR A 30 7.26 -2.13 -1.67
C THR A 30 7.84 -3.48 -2.06
N GLN A 31 7.56 -4.55 -1.31
CA GLN A 31 7.87 -5.91 -1.74
C GLN A 31 6.86 -6.43 -2.77
N ILE A 32 5.60 -6.00 -2.66
CA ILE A 32 4.52 -6.41 -3.58
C ILE A 32 4.41 -5.46 -4.78
N ILE A 33 4.63 -4.16 -4.57
CA ILE A 33 4.56 -3.11 -5.58
C ILE A 33 5.94 -2.42 -5.64
N PRO A 34 6.91 -2.97 -6.40
CA PRO A 34 8.26 -2.43 -6.45
C PRO A 34 8.33 -0.98 -6.94
N ASP A 35 7.41 -0.57 -7.81
CA ASP A 35 7.37 0.80 -8.34
C ASP A 35 7.00 1.84 -7.27
N LEU A 36 6.37 1.40 -6.18
CA LEU A 36 6.05 2.26 -5.05
C LEU A 36 7.31 2.83 -4.38
N LYS A 37 8.48 2.19 -4.57
CA LYS A 37 9.78 2.70 -4.10
C LYS A 37 10.21 4.02 -4.75
N GLN A 38 9.68 4.33 -5.93
CA GLN A 38 9.95 5.59 -6.62
C GLN A 38 9.03 6.71 -6.11
N VAL A 39 7.86 6.34 -5.61
CA VAL A 39 6.83 7.27 -5.10
C VAL A 39 7.09 7.62 -3.64
N ILE A 40 7.37 6.61 -2.83
CA ILE A 40 7.75 6.73 -1.43
C ILE A 40 9.27 6.79 -1.42
N ASN A 41 9.86 7.92 -1.04
CA ASN A 41 11.30 8.11 -1.06
C ASN A 41 11.95 7.22 0.00
N GLN A 42 12.27 5.98 -0.38
CA GLN A 42 12.71 4.93 0.54
C GLN A 42 14.04 5.30 1.19
N SER A 43 13.96 5.98 2.33
CA SER A 43 15.04 6.09 3.31
C SER A 43 14.94 4.96 4.35
N THR A 44 13.87 4.17 4.34
CA THR A 44 13.71 3.02 5.24
C THR A 44 14.49 1.84 4.68
N GLU A 45 15.82 1.94 4.76
CA GLU A 45 16.68 0.78 4.89
C GLU A 45 16.04 -0.14 5.93
N ARG A 46 15.58 -1.30 5.46
CA ARG A 46 15.18 -2.49 6.21
C ARG A 46 15.34 -2.28 7.72
N ALA A 47 14.33 -1.68 8.38
CA ALA A 47 14.32 -1.63 9.82
C ALA A 47 14.41 -3.09 10.24
N ASN A 48 15.51 -3.44 10.91
CA ASN A 48 15.96 -4.79 11.29
C ASN A 48 14.89 -5.54 12.09
N THR A 49 13.78 -5.85 11.45
CA THR A 49 12.71 -6.70 11.94
C THR A 49 13.16 -8.08 11.56
N SER A 50 13.82 -8.70 12.53
CA SER A 50 14.12 -10.12 12.61
C SER A 50 13.12 -10.94 11.80
N ASP A 51 13.67 -11.81 10.94
CA ASP A 51 13.01 -12.82 10.10
C ASP A 51 12.11 -13.82 10.87
N ASP A 52 11.79 -13.53 12.14
CA ASP A 52 11.19 -14.40 13.15
C ASP A 52 9.67 -14.20 13.30
N THR A 53 9.05 -13.43 12.41
CA THR A 53 7.59 -13.30 12.35
C THR A 53 6.98 -14.52 11.66
N THR A 54 5.95 -15.11 12.28
CA THR A 54 5.20 -16.22 11.69
C THR A 54 4.53 -15.79 10.38
N SER A 55 4.24 -16.76 9.50
CA SER A 55 3.58 -16.50 8.21
C SER A 55 2.25 -15.74 8.38
N GLU A 56 1.49 -16.06 9.42
CA GLU A 56 0.21 -15.42 9.74
C GLU A 56 0.36 -13.97 10.19
N ALA A 57 1.38 -13.67 11.00
CA ALA A 57 1.66 -12.30 11.45
C ALA A 57 2.05 -11.42 10.25
N ARG A 58 2.86 -11.95 9.33
CA ARG A 58 3.21 -11.24 8.10
C ARG A 58 1.99 -10.99 7.22
N GLN A 59 1.11 -11.97 7.03
CA GLN A 59 -0.12 -11.80 6.25
C GLN A 59 -1.01 -10.72 6.87
N THR A 60 -1.16 -10.71 8.20
CA THR A 60 -1.96 -9.71 8.90
C THR A 60 -1.40 -8.29 8.74
N SER A 61 -0.09 -8.11 8.90
CA SER A 61 0.57 -6.81 8.67
C SER A 61 0.44 -6.36 7.21
N LEU A 62 0.55 -7.30 6.26
CA LEU A 62 0.43 -7.01 4.83
C LEU A 62 -1.01 -6.60 4.47
N ASN A 63 -2.01 -7.30 4.99
CA ASN A 63 -3.43 -6.96 4.86
C ASN A 63 -3.70 -5.54 5.40
N TYR A 64 -3.18 -5.23 6.60
CA TYR A 64 -3.29 -3.90 7.17
C TYR A 64 -2.61 -2.83 6.31
N ALA A 65 -1.39 -3.09 5.86
CA ALA A 65 -0.64 -2.18 5.00
C ALA A 65 -1.36 -1.87 3.69
N PHE A 66 -1.89 -2.89 3.01
CA PHE A 66 -2.65 -2.72 1.77
C PHE A 66 -3.92 -1.91 1.98
N ARG A 67 -4.59 -2.12 3.12
CA ARG A 67 -5.80 -1.37 3.48
C ARG A 67 -5.50 0.12 3.66
N ILE A 68 -4.47 0.46 4.44
CA ILE A 68 -4.04 1.85 4.61
C ILE A 68 -3.61 2.48 3.28
N PHE A 69 -2.93 1.69 2.43
CA PHE A 69 -2.54 2.14 1.10
C PHE A 69 -3.73 2.56 0.25
N VAL A 70 -4.76 1.72 0.16
CA VAL A 70 -5.96 2.02 -0.61
C VAL A 70 -6.69 3.25 -0.05
N ARG A 71 -6.85 3.36 1.27
CA ARG A 71 -7.47 4.55 1.89
C ARG A 71 -6.70 5.84 1.61
N ALA A 72 -5.38 5.78 1.68
CA ALA A 72 -4.53 6.92 1.37
C ALA A 72 -4.68 7.34 -0.10
N LEU A 73 -4.89 6.41 -1.02
CA LEU A 73 -5.20 6.74 -2.41
C LEU A 73 -6.63 7.23 -2.61
N SER A 74 -7.63 6.59 -2.01
CA SER A 74 -9.04 6.97 -2.14
C SER A 74 -9.30 8.41 -1.69
N SER A 75 -8.63 8.86 -0.62
CA SER A 75 -8.75 10.24 -0.14
C SER A 75 -8.27 11.31 -1.14
N HIS A 76 -7.37 10.95 -2.06
CA HIS A 76 -6.85 11.86 -3.08
C HIS A 76 -7.47 11.64 -4.47
N PHE A 77 -8.00 10.45 -4.74
CA PHE A 77 -8.44 10.01 -6.07
C PHE A 77 -9.87 9.44 -6.09
N SER A 78 -10.80 9.97 -5.30
CA SER A 78 -12.19 9.49 -5.30
C SER A 78 -12.98 9.94 -6.56
N PRO A 79 -13.65 9.02 -7.30
CA PRO A 79 -13.71 7.58 -7.07
C PRO A 79 -12.47 6.84 -7.61
N LEU A 80 -11.87 6.00 -6.76
CA LEU A 80 -10.70 5.18 -7.11
C LEU A 80 -11.16 3.85 -7.73
N VAL A 81 -10.59 3.49 -8.88
CA VAL A 81 -10.91 2.24 -9.58
C VAL A 81 -9.65 1.39 -9.70
N PHE A 82 -9.66 0.21 -9.06
CA PHE A 82 -8.65 -0.83 -9.29
C PHE A 82 -9.13 -1.78 -10.38
N CYS A 83 -8.22 -2.10 -11.31
CA CYS A 83 -8.43 -3.12 -12.32
C CYS A 83 -7.47 -4.27 -12.04
N PHE A 84 -8.02 -5.48 -11.87
CA PHE A 84 -7.24 -6.70 -11.65
C PHE A 84 -7.40 -7.60 -12.88
N ASP A 85 -6.34 -7.71 -13.68
CA ASP A 85 -6.27 -8.67 -14.78
C ASP A 85 -5.78 -10.03 -14.26
N ASP A 86 -6.08 -11.11 -14.98
CA ASP A 86 -5.55 -12.45 -14.72
C ASP A 86 -5.78 -13.01 -13.29
N LEU A 87 -6.91 -12.67 -12.67
CA LEU A 87 -7.32 -13.20 -11.35
C LEU A 87 -7.36 -14.73 -11.25
N GLN A 88 -7.37 -15.44 -12.37
CA GLN A 88 -7.26 -16.91 -12.43
C GLN A 88 -5.98 -17.45 -11.80
N TRP A 89 -4.94 -16.61 -11.68
CA TRP A 89 -3.65 -16.97 -11.09
C TRP A 89 -3.47 -16.48 -9.65
N ALA A 90 -4.48 -15.80 -9.08
CA ALA A 90 -4.43 -15.33 -7.70
C ALA A 90 -4.51 -16.52 -6.73
N ASP A 91 -3.63 -16.53 -5.73
CA ASP A 91 -3.72 -17.47 -4.62
C ASP A 91 -4.79 -17.02 -3.60
N VAL A 92 -5.07 -17.89 -2.63
CA VAL A 92 -6.10 -17.64 -1.60
C VAL A 92 -5.78 -16.37 -0.80
N SER A 93 -4.52 -16.17 -0.42
CA SER A 93 -4.10 -15.00 0.35
C SER A 93 -4.24 -13.69 -0.43
N SER A 94 -4.06 -13.72 -1.75
CA SER A 94 -4.30 -12.57 -2.63
C SER A 94 -5.78 -12.23 -2.72
N LEU A 95 -6.65 -13.24 -2.81
CA LEU A 95 -8.11 -13.04 -2.82
C LEU A 95 -8.62 -12.49 -1.48
N GLU A 96 -8.06 -12.92 -0.35
CA GLU A 96 -8.38 -12.37 0.97
C GLU A 96 -8.08 -10.86 1.07
N ILE A 97 -6.98 -10.40 0.46
CA ILE A 97 -6.68 -8.96 0.38
C ILE A 97 -7.75 -8.24 -0.43
N ILE A 98 -8.16 -8.78 -1.58
CA ILE A 98 -9.20 -8.16 -2.41
C ILE A 98 -10.53 -8.08 -1.63
N GLU A 99 -10.92 -9.14 -0.94
CA GLU A 99 -12.12 -9.15 -0.10
C GLU A 99 -12.04 -8.12 1.04
N LEU A 100 -10.88 -8.01 1.69
CA LEU A 100 -10.61 -6.99 2.69
C LEU A 100 -10.81 -5.57 2.14
N LEU A 101 -10.33 -5.30 0.92
CA LEU A 101 -10.47 -3.99 0.29
C LEU A 101 -11.92 -3.66 -0.07
N LEU A 102 -12.69 -4.65 -0.53
CA LEU A 102 -14.10 -4.48 -0.91
C LEU A 102 -15.03 -4.30 0.30
N SER A 103 -14.68 -4.89 1.44
CA SER A 103 -15.47 -4.82 2.69
C SER A 103 -15.14 -3.61 3.56
N ASP A 104 -14.13 -2.83 3.19
CA ASP A 104 -13.70 -1.69 3.96
C ASP A 104 -14.55 -0.44 3.69
N VAL A 105 -15.37 -0.10 4.68
CA VAL A 105 -16.27 1.08 4.67
C VAL A 105 -15.55 2.42 4.63
N GLN A 106 -14.22 2.46 4.83
CA GLN A 106 -13.42 3.69 4.78
C GLN A 106 -12.79 3.93 3.40
N ASN A 107 -13.11 3.11 2.40
CA ASN A 107 -12.63 3.25 1.02
C ASN A 107 -13.53 4.14 0.13
N GLU A 108 -14.37 5.01 0.71
CA GLU A 108 -15.25 5.97 0.00
C GLU A 108 -14.51 7.16 -0.62
#